data_AF-A0A843UXG6-F1
#
_entry.id   AF-A0A843UXG6-F1
#
_cell.length_a   1.000
_cell.length_b   1.000
_cell.length_c   1.000
_cell.angle_alpha   90.00
_cell.angle_beta   90.00
_cell.angle_gamma   90.00
#
_symmetry.space_group_name_H-M   'P 1'
#
loop_
_entity.id
_entity.type
_entity.pdbx_description
1 polymer ?
#
loop_
_entity_poly.entity_id
_entity_poly.type
_entity_poly.pdbx_seq_one_letter_code
_entity_poly.pdbx_strand_id
1 'polypeptide(L)'
;MATPLTGDGLLALIPQGPLDSVEPSSPAPGGASSSLPEPASAGGGGGCLVSSALESPILIFLFFQKAIRSELERLHRAAVALATTDRGGNVRALADRCRFLFAIYKHHCNAEDEVIFPALDIRVKNVASTYSLEHKGESELFEQLFELLNSNVQNEDVFRRELASCTGAIQTSLSQHMAKEEEQVTSVF
;
A
#
# COMPACT_ATOMS: atom_id res chain seq x y z
N MET A 1 -17.08 -48.05 8.58
CA MET A 1 -16.18 -48.89 7.76
C MET A 1 -16.36 -48.51 6.30
N ALA A 2 -15.25 -48.47 5.56
CA ALA A 2 -15.08 -48.28 4.11
C ALA A 2 -15.11 -46.83 3.55
N THR A 3 -13.91 -46.25 3.45
CA THR A 3 -13.45 -45.39 2.35
C THR A 3 -13.12 -46.23 1.10
N PRO A 4 -12.94 -45.60 -0.08
CA PRO A 4 -11.61 -45.55 -0.71
C PRO A 4 -11.29 -44.20 -1.41
N LEU A 5 -10.08 -43.63 -1.24
CA LEU A 5 -8.85 -43.71 -2.07
C LEU A 5 -9.00 -43.09 -3.48
N THR A 6 -8.45 -41.88 -3.70
CA THR A 6 -7.08 -41.54 -4.17
C THR A 6 -6.93 -41.63 -5.69
N GLY A 7 -6.61 -40.49 -6.30
CA GLY A 7 -6.22 -40.38 -7.71
C GLY A 7 -5.22 -39.23 -7.87
N ASP A 8 -3.94 -39.54 -7.68
CA ASP A 8 -2.82 -38.72 -8.15
C ASP A 8 -2.51 -39.10 -9.60
N GLY A 9 -2.29 -38.10 -10.45
CA GLY A 9 -2.02 -38.33 -11.87
C GLY A 9 -1.52 -37.10 -12.63
N LEU A 10 -0.21 -36.89 -12.54
CA LEU A 10 0.70 -36.63 -13.67
C LEU A 10 0.44 -35.38 -14.56
N LEU A 11 1.30 -34.37 -14.41
CA LEU A 11 1.76 -33.56 -15.55
C LEU A 11 3.28 -33.39 -15.50
N ALA A 12 3.93 -33.96 -16.51
CA ALA A 12 5.33 -33.78 -16.84
C ALA A 12 5.44 -33.10 -18.22
N LEU A 13 6.65 -32.61 -18.52
CA LEU A 13 7.13 -31.85 -19.70
C LEU A 13 6.91 -30.34 -19.58
N ILE A 14 7.94 -29.49 -19.72
CA ILE A 14 8.76 -29.29 -20.92
C ILE A 14 10.21 -28.86 -20.56
N PRO A 15 11.27 -29.34 -21.25
CA PRO A 15 12.63 -28.80 -21.15
C PRO A 15 12.82 -27.52 -21.99
N GLN A 16 13.49 -26.51 -21.43
CA GLN A 16 13.92 -25.30 -22.15
C GLN A 16 15.35 -25.50 -22.69
N GLY A 17 15.56 -25.24 -23.98
CA GLY A 17 16.86 -25.26 -24.63
C GLY A 17 17.68 -23.99 -24.37
N PRO A 18 19.02 -24.02 -24.55
CA PRO A 18 19.88 -22.86 -24.31
C PRO A 18 19.85 -21.86 -25.48
N LEU A 19 19.82 -20.56 -25.17
CA LEU A 19 19.96 -19.48 -26.15
C LEU A 19 21.43 -19.03 -26.24
N ASP A 20 21.92 -18.99 -27.48
CA ASP A 20 23.27 -18.60 -27.88
C ASP A 20 23.61 -17.14 -27.59
N SER A 21 24.89 -16.94 -27.29
CA SER A 21 25.56 -15.67 -27.02
C SER A 21 25.84 -14.87 -28.29
N VAL A 22 25.69 -13.54 -28.23
CA VAL A 22 26.30 -12.61 -29.19
C VAL A 22 26.91 -11.43 -28.43
N GLU A 23 28.24 -11.33 -28.52
CA GLU A 23 29.08 -10.20 -28.12
C GLU A 23 28.99 -9.06 -29.17
N PRO A 24 29.33 -7.80 -28.82
CA PRO A 24 30.51 -7.25 -29.50
C PRO A 24 31.36 -6.26 -28.66
N SER A 25 32.65 -6.58 -28.51
CA SER A 25 33.82 -5.84 -29.00
C SER A 25 33.83 -4.29 -28.92
N SER A 26 34.72 -3.78 -28.05
CA SER A 26 35.27 -2.39 -28.10
C SER A 26 36.43 -2.27 -29.09
N PRO A 27 36.78 -1.04 -29.54
CA PRO A 27 38.05 -0.47 -29.05
C PRO A 27 38.05 1.06 -28.85
N ALA A 28 38.89 1.50 -27.89
CA ALA A 28 39.40 2.87 -27.71
C ALA A 28 40.63 3.10 -28.65
N PRO A 29 41.42 4.21 -28.63
CA PRO A 29 41.42 5.37 -27.73
C PRO A 29 41.69 6.75 -28.41
N GLY A 30 41.72 7.83 -27.63
CA GLY A 30 42.28 9.12 -28.07
C GLY A 30 41.87 10.28 -27.16
N GLY A 31 42.83 10.82 -26.41
CA GLY A 31 42.61 11.85 -25.38
C GLY A 31 42.77 13.28 -25.89
N ALA A 32 42.17 14.22 -25.16
CA ALA A 32 42.60 15.61 -25.06
C ALA A 32 41.99 16.22 -23.79
N SER A 33 42.82 16.97 -23.07
CA SER A 33 42.52 17.60 -21.79
C SER A 33 42.02 19.02 -22.01
N SER A 34 40.95 19.43 -21.30
CA SER A 34 40.72 20.84 -20.95
C SER A 34 39.70 20.96 -19.82
N SER A 35 40.18 21.49 -18.69
CA SER A 35 39.50 21.90 -17.47
C SER A 35 38.47 23.02 -17.64
N LEU A 36 37.42 23.06 -16.80
CA LEU A 36 36.75 24.22 -16.14
C LEU A 36 35.38 23.79 -15.52
N PRO A 37 34.76 24.57 -14.59
CA PRO A 37 34.84 24.48 -13.13
C PRO A 37 33.59 23.87 -12.45
N GLU A 38 33.73 23.48 -11.17
CA GLU A 38 32.62 23.04 -10.31
C GLU A 38 31.64 24.18 -9.97
N PRO A 39 30.32 23.93 -9.98
CA PRO A 39 29.39 24.77 -9.24
C PRO A 39 29.26 24.26 -7.80
N ALA A 40 29.40 25.22 -6.88
CA ALA A 40 29.30 25.06 -5.44
C ALA A 40 28.02 24.33 -5.01
N SER A 41 28.20 23.42 -4.06
CA SER A 41 27.16 22.75 -3.28
C SER A 41 26.31 23.78 -2.53
N ALA A 42 25.15 24.14 -3.08
CA ALA A 42 24.09 24.76 -2.32
C ALA A 42 23.36 23.67 -1.53
N GLY A 43 23.33 23.84 -0.20
CA GLY A 43 22.86 22.86 0.76
C GLY A 43 21.42 22.41 0.52
N GLY A 44 21.27 21.13 0.15
CA GLY A 44 20.03 20.38 0.25
C GLY A 44 19.99 19.59 1.56
N GLY A 45 19.76 20.28 2.69
CA GLY A 45 19.61 19.69 4.02
C GLY A 45 18.34 18.85 4.22
N GLY A 46 17.83 18.19 3.17
CA GLY A 46 16.66 17.32 3.22
C GLY A 46 16.95 15.84 2.98
N GLY A 47 18.12 15.49 2.42
CA GLY A 47 18.42 14.11 2.01
C GLY A 47 18.85 13.17 3.15
N CYS A 48 19.42 13.71 4.23
CA CYS A 48 20.07 12.89 5.26
C CYS A 48 19.06 12.12 6.14
N LEU A 49 17.88 12.71 6.42
CA LEU A 49 16.92 12.12 7.35
C LEU A 49 16.17 10.93 6.75
N VAL A 50 15.91 10.97 5.45
CA VAL A 50 15.20 9.90 4.73
C VAL A 50 16.12 8.69 4.56
N SER A 51 17.41 8.91 4.30
CA SER A 51 18.36 7.81 4.11
C SER A 51 18.56 6.98 5.38
N SER A 52 18.59 7.60 6.57
CA SER A 52 18.65 6.89 7.84
C SER A 52 17.32 6.25 8.26
N ALA A 53 16.18 6.80 7.83
CA ALA A 53 14.87 6.20 8.08
C ALA A 53 14.68 4.89 7.30
N LEU A 54 15.26 4.79 6.10
CA LEU A 54 15.25 3.56 5.30
C LEU A 54 16.12 2.44 5.88
N GLU A 55 16.98 2.75 6.87
CA GLU A 55 17.80 1.74 7.59
C GLU A 55 17.01 1.03 8.71
N SER A 56 15.82 1.52 9.06
CA SER A 56 14.97 0.90 10.09
C SER A 56 13.63 0.46 9.50
N PRO A 57 13.40 -0.85 9.31
CA PRO A 57 12.13 -1.37 8.82
C PRO A 57 10.92 -0.91 9.64
N ILE A 58 11.10 -0.73 10.96
CA ILE A 58 10.05 -0.23 11.86
C ILE A 58 9.72 1.23 11.57
N LEU A 59 10.72 2.09 11.30
CA LEU A 59 10.42 3.47 10.92
C LEU A 59 9.70 3.54 9.56
N ILE A 60 10.12 2.73 8.58
CA ILE A 60 9.45 2.64 7.28
C ILE A 60 7.97 2.26 7.45
N PHE A 61 7.70 1.24 8.26
CA PHE A 61 6.34 0.80 8.61
C PHE A 61 5.50 1.96 9.17
N LEU A 62 6.00 2.67 10.19
CA LEU A 62 5.29 3.82 10.79
C LEU A 62 5.07 4.97 9.79
N PHE A 63 6.01 5.19 8.86
CA PHE A 63 5.86 6.20 7.81
C PHE A 63 4.71 5.88 6.86
N PHE A 64 4.56 4.62 6.45
CA PHE A 64 3.45 4.21 5.59
C PHE A 64 2.09 4.34 6.29
N GLN A 65 1.98 3.90 7.54
CA GLN A 65 0.76 4.08 8.33
C GLN A 65 0.36 5.56 8.43
N LYS A 66 1.33 6.44 8.72
CA LYS A 66 1.09 7.89 8.76
C LYS A 66 0.63 8.45 7.42
N ALA A 67 1.23 8.00 6.31
CA ALA A 67 0.85 8.43 4.96
C ALA A 67 -0.58 7.97 4.60
N ILE A 68 -0.92 6.72 4.93
CA ILE A 68 -2.25 6.13 4.70
C ILE A 68 -3.31 6.89 5.51
N ARG A 69 -3.08 7.10 6.82
CA ARG A 69 -3.98 7.89 7.68
C ARG A 69 -4.19 9.31 7.13
N SER A 70 -3.13 9.97 6.69
CA SER A 70 -3.22 11.30 6.11
C SER A 70 -4.06 11.35 4.82
N GLU A 71 -3.95 10.34 3.94
CA GLU A 71 -4.80 10.29 2.76
C GLU A 71 -6.25 9.91 3.08
N LEU A 72 -6.49 9.00 4.04
CA LEU A 72 -7.85 8.68 4.52
C LEU A 72 -8.59 9.93 5.00
N GLU A 73 -7.93 10.75 5.81
CA GLU A 73 -8.48 12.03 6.25
C GLU A 73 -8.81 12.97 5.09
N ARG A 74 -7.92 13.07 4.09
CA ARG A 74 -8.14 13.92 2.91
C ARG A 74 -9.26 13.38 2.02
N LEU A 75 -9.42 12.07 1.92
CA LEU A 75 -10.53 11.43 1.19
C LEU A 75 -11.85 11.69 1.88
N HIS A 76 -11.94 11.45 3.19
CA HIS A 76 -13.15 11.68 3.95
C HIS A 76 -13.57 13.15 3.91
N ARG A 77 -12.65 14.10 4.13
CA ARG A 77 -12.94 15.55 4.00
C ARG A 77 -13.47 15.91 2.61
N ALA A 78 -12.90 15.34 1.56
CA ALA A 78 -13.37 15.58 0.20
C ALA A 78 -14.78 15.01 -0.02
N ALA A 79 -15.09 13.81 0.49
CA ALA A 79 -16.42 13.22 0.40
C ALA A 79 -17.46 14.04 1.18
N VAL A 80 -17.13 14.55 2.36
CA VAL A 80 -17.99 15.46 3.14
C VAL A 80 -18.22 16.77 2.39
N ALA A 81 -17.20 17.34 1.76
CA ALA A 81 -17.34 18.53 0.94
C ALA A 81 -18.32 18.30 -0.21
N LEU A 82 -18.21 17.18 -0.95
CA LEU A 82 -19.16 16.82 -2.01
C LEU A 82 -20.61 16.73 -1.51
N ALA A 83 -20.82 16.23 -0.30
CA ALA A 83 -22.14 16.09 0.31
C ALA A 83 -22.74 17.41 0.83
N THR A 84 -21.92 18.42 1.12
CA THR A 84 -22.36 19.60 1.89
C THR A 84 -22.15 20.92 1.16
N THR A 85 -20.95 21.17 0.64
CA THR A 85 -20.50 22.49 0.17
C THR A 85 -20.15 22.52 -1.31
N ASP A 86 -19.65 21.42 -1.88
CA ASP A 86 -19.16 21.34 -3.25
C ASP A 86 -19.97 20.32 -4.07
N ARG A 87 -21.21 20.68 -4.41
CA ARG A 87 -22.08 19.79 -5.20
C ARG A 87 -21.63 19.58 -6.65
N GLY A 88 -20.66 20.35 -7.14
CA GLY A 88 -20.08 20.19 -8.48
C GLY A 88 -18.73 19.49 -8.47
N GLY A 89 -18.25 19.05 -7.31
CA GLY A 89 -16.90 18.53 -7.15
C GLY A 89 -16.66 17.21 -7.91
N ASN A 90 -15.39 16.92 -8.12
CA ASN A 90 -14.96 15.84 -9.00
C ASN A 90 -14.96 14.48 -8.29
N VAL A 91 -16.10 13.79 -8.33
CA VAL A 91 -16.27 12.41 -7.81
C VAL A 91 -15.27 11.44 -8.45
N ARG A 92 -14.97 11.60 -9.74
CA ARG A 92 -14.03 10.72 -10.46
C ARG A 92 -12.62 10.84 -9.90
N ALA A 93 -12.14 12.07 -9.66
CA ALA A 93 -10.84 12.30 -9.04
C ALA A 93 -10.77 11.73 -7.61
N LEU A 94 -11.87 11.80 -6.86
CA LEU A 94 -11.96 11.15 -5.55
C LEU A 94 -11.86 9.62 -5.69
N ALA A 95 -12.60 9.03 -6.63
CA ALA A 95 -12.57 7.59 -6.89
C ALA A 95 -11.18 7.09 -7.31
N ASP A 96 -10.47 7.85 -8.15
CA ASP A 96 -9.09 7.53 -8.56
C ASP A 96 -8.14 7.51 -7.35
N ARG A 97 -8.28 8.47 -6.43
CA ARG A 97 -7.51 8.50 -5.18
C ARG A 97 -7.86 7.34 -4.25
N CYS A 98 -9.14 6.98 -4.13
CA CYS A 98 -9.56 5.80 -3.35
C CYS A 98 -8.94 4.51 -3.90
N ARG A 99 -8.94 4.31 -5.23
CA ARG A 99 -8.31 3.16 -5.88
C ARG A 99 -6.80 3.11 -5.61
N PHE A 100 -6.13 4.25 -5.76
CA PHE A 100 -4.70 4.35 -5.49
C PHE A 100 -4.39 4.03 -4.02
N LEU A 101 -5.13 4.63 -3.08
CA LEU A 101 -4.95 4.36 -1.66
C LEU A 101 -5.17 2.89 -1.33
N PHE A 102 -6.22 2.26 -1.87
CA PHE A 102 -6.48 0.85 -1.62
C PHE A 102 -5.33 -0.04 -2.13
N ALA A 103 -4.76 0.26 -3.30
CA ALA A 103 -3.59 -0.46 -3.78
C ALA A 103 -2.40 -0.35 -2.82
N ILE A 104 -2.11 0.87 -2.33
CA ILE A 104 -1.04 1.10 -1.33
C ILE A 104 -1.33 0.35 -0.04
N TYR A 105 -2.58 0.42 0.45
CA TYR A 105 -3.01 -0.27 1.67
C TYR A 105 -2.89 -1.80 1.53
N LYS A 106 -3.26 -2.40 0.39
CA LYS A 106 -3.03 -3.85 0.18
C LYS A 106 -1.54 -4.23 0.21
N HIS A 107 -0.68 -3.40 -0.38
CA HIS A 107 0.76 -3.64 -0.32
C HIS A 107 1.31 -3.50 1.10
N HIS A 108 0.76 -2.59 1.89
CA HIS A 108 1.08 -2.42 3.30
C HIS A 108 0.71 -3.67 4.11
N CYS A 109 -0.55 -4.13 4.03
CA CYS A 109 -1.02 -5.35 4.68
C CYS A 109 -0.18 -6.58 4.31
N ASN A 110 0.15 -6.74 3.02
CA ASN A 110 1.01 -7.84 2.59
C ASN A 110 2.41 -7.77 3.21
N ALA A 111 3.00 -6.57 3.34
CA ALA A 111 4.30 -6.41 3.98
C ALA A 111 4.23 -6.73 5.48
N GLU A 112 3.12 -6.41 6.11
CA GLU A 112 2.88 -6.72 7.52
C GLU A 112 2.74 -8.23 7.74
N ASP A 113 1.84 -8.86 6.98
CA ASP A 113 1.53 -10.29 7.10
C ASP A 113 2.74 -11.18 6.76
N GLU A 114 3.58 -10.79 5.80
CA GLU A 114 4.72 -11.60 5.34
C GLU A 114 6.03 -11.29 6.07
N VAL A 115 6.18 -10.10 6.68
CA VAL A 115 7.47 -9.66 7.24
C VAL A 115 7.34 -9.17 8.68
N ILE A 116 6.51 -8.16 8.95
CA ILE A 116 6.47 -7.50 10.26
C ILE A 116 5.83 -8.40 11.32
N PHE A 117 4.65 -8.95 11.04
CA PHE A 117 3.92 -9.78 12.00
C PHE A 117 4.60 -11.12 12.28
N PRO A 118 5.20 -11.83 11.31
CA PRO A 118 6.02 -13.00 11.62
C PRO A 118 7.17 -12.68 12.58
N ALA A 119 7.84 -11.53 12.41
CA ALA A 119 8.89 -11.09 13.33
C ALA A 119 8.34 -10.73 14.73
N LEU A 120 7.14 -10.17 14.78
CA LEU A 120 6.42 -9.86 16.02
C LEU A 120 5.95 -11.12 16.76
N ASP A 121 5.45 -12.12 16.05
CA ASP A 121 4.84 -13.35 16.61
C ASP A 121 5.88 -14.26 17.29
N ILE A 122 7.16 -14.15 16.89
CA ILE A 122 8.29 -14.74 17.63
C ILE A 122 8.34 -14.21 19.07
N ARG A 123 7.92 -12.97 19.30
CA ARG A 123 8.02 -12.27 20.59
C ARG A 123 6.70 -12.26 21.36
N VAL A 124 5.57 -12.13 20.67
CA VAL A 124 4.22 -12.11 21.26
C VAL A 124 3.29 -13.04 20.47
N LYS A 125 2.94 -14.19 21.05
CA LYS A 125 2.19 -15.24 20.34
C LYS A 125 0.74 -14.85 20.04
N ASN A 126 0.24 -15.31 18.89
CA ASN A 126 -1.15 -15.22 18.44
C ASN A 126 -1.60 -13.79 18.08
N VAL A 127 -0.66 -12.90 17.81
CA VAL A 127 -0.96 -11.51 17.46
C VAL A 127 -1.16 -11.38 15.95
N ALA A 128 -0.31 -12.05 15.16
CA ALA A 128 -0.33 -11.99 13.70
C ALA A 128 -1.71 -12.34 13.11
N SER A 129 -2.30 -13.46 13.53
CA SER A 129 -3.58 -13.93 12.97
C SER A 129 -4.75 -12.97 13.21
N THR A 130 -4.70 -12.18 14.28
CA THR A 130 -5.76 -11.22 14.60
C THR A 130 -5.71 -10.04 13.64
N TYR A 131 -4.54 -9.47 13.41
CA TYR A 131 -4.38 -8.36 12.47
C TYR A 131 -4.64 -8.77 11.02
N SER A 132 -4.15 -9.95 10.58
CA SER A 132 -4.46 -10.46 9.24
C SER A 132 -5.95 -10.69 9.00
N LEU A 133 -6.74 -10.97 10.06
CA LEU A 133 -8.20 -11.07 9.94
C LEU A 133 -8.85 -9.69 9.79
N GLU A 134 -8.35 -8.70 10.51
CA GLU A 134 -8.80 -7.31 10.38
C GLU A 134 -8.54 -6.78 8.96
N HIS A 135 -7.39 -7.06 8.36
CA HIS A 135 -7.09 -6.71 6.95
C HIS A 135 -8.17 -7.17 5.96
N LYS A 136 -8.78 -8.34 6.20
CA LYS A 136 -9.86 -8.86 5.35
C LYS A 136 -11.14 -8.04 5.51
N GLY A 137 -11.55 -7.77 6.74
CA GLY A 137 -12.72 -6.93 7.02
C GLY A 137 -12.54 -5.50 6.48
N GLU A 138 -11.33 -4.96 6.57
CA GLU A 138 -11.00 -3.64 6.02
C GLU A 138 -11.01 -3.62 4.49
N SER A 139 -10.60 -4.71 3.85
CA SER A 139 -10.73 -4.88 2.39
C SER A 139 -12.19 -4.90 1.94
N GLU A 140 -13.09 -5.54 2.69
CA GLU A 140 -14.53 -5.55 2.42
C GLU A 140 -15.15 -4.13 2.50
N LEU A 141 -14.63 -3.25 3.37
CA LEU A 141 -15.08 -1.85 3.41
C LEU A 141 -14.70 -1.08 2.13
N PHE A 142 -13.50 -1.34 1.58
CA PHE A 142 -13.11 -0.76 0.29
C PHE A 142 -13.94 -1.32 -0.87
N GLU A 143 -14.29 -2.60 -0.84
CA GLU A 143 -15.18 -3.21 -1.84
C GLU A 143 -16.55 -2.52 -1.84
N GLN A 144 -17.15 -2.31 -0.67
CA GLN A 144 -18.40 -1.55 -0.52
C GLN A 144 -18.27 -0.11 -1.06
N LEU A 145 -17.13 0.55 -0.82
CA LEU A 145 -16.87 1.88 -1.38
C LEU A 145 -16.82 1.85 -2.91
N PHE A 146 -16.19 0.84 -3.51
CA PHE A 146 -16.10 0.75 -4.97
C PHE A 146 -17.44 0.36 -5.61
N GLU A 147 -18.24 -0.48 -4.96
CA GLU A 147 -19.61 -0.75 -5.37
C GLU A 147 -20.43 0.54 -5.39
N LEU A 148 -20.35 1.33 -4.32
CA LEU A 148 -21.01 2.62 -4.25
C LEU A 148 -20.54 3.55 -5.38
N LEU A 149 -19.23 3.69 -5.59
CA LEU A 149 -18.67 4.55 -6.64
C LEU A 149 -19.02 4.12 -8.08
N ASN A 150 -19.32 2.84 -8.29
CA ASN A 150 -19.73 2.29 -9.60
C ASN A 150 -21.25 2.19 -9.76
N SER A 151 -22.01 2.46 -8.70
CA SER A 151 -23.47 2.35 -8.72
C SER A 151 -24.11 3.54 -9.46
N ASN A 152 -25.18 3.27 -10.21
CA ASN A 152 -25.92 4.29 -10.95
C ASN A 152 -27.07 4.86 -10.10
N VAL A 153 -26.71 5.49 -8.97
CA VAL A 153 -27.69 6.06 -8.03
C VAL A 153 -28.38 7.25 -8.69
N GLN A 154 -29.70 7.17 -8.86
CA GLN A 154 -30.48 8.26 -9.48
C GLN A 154 -30.56 9.51 -8.60
N ASN A 155 -30.24 9.38 -7.30
CA ASN A 155 -30.23 10.46 -6.33
C ASN A 155 -28.80 10.80 -5.88
N GLU A 156 -28.24 11.84 -6.51
CA GLU A 156 -26.91 12.38 -6.22
C GLU A 156 -26.71 12.77 -4.75
N ASP A 157 -27.73 13.31 -4.08
CA ASP A 157 -27.62 13.73 -2.66
C ASP A 157 -27.59 12.53 -1.70
N VAL A 158 -28.26 11.43 -2.03
CA VAL A 158 -28.14 10.17 -1.29
C VAL A 158 -26.76 9.58 -1.51
N PHE A 159 -26.33 9.44 -2.77
CA PHE A 159 -25.02 8.91 -3.14
C PHE A 159 -23.88 9.65 -2.40
N ARG A 160 -23.89 10.98 -2.38
CA ARG A 160 -22.82 11.75 -1.72
C ARG A 160 -22.80 11.61 -0.22
N ARG A 161 -23.97 11.49 0.41
CA ARG A 161 -24.06 11.23 1.87
C ARG A 161 -23.57 9.84 2.21
N GLU A 162 -23.93 8.84 1.40
CA GLU A 162 -23.42 7.48 1.55
C GLU A 162 -21.91 7.43 1.33
N LEU A 163 -21.38 8.19 0.36
CA LEU A 163 -19.95 8.28 0.09
C LEU A 163 -19.20 8.91 1.27
N ALA A 164 -19.74 9.98 1.85
CA ALA A 164 -19.18 10.61 3.05
C ALA A 164 -19.22 9.66 4.26
N SER A 165 -20.31 8.91 4.43
CA SER A 165 -20.47 7.91 5.49
C SER A 165 -19.47 6.77 5.34
N CYS A 166 -19.40 6.16 4.15
CA CYS A 166 -18.53 5.03 3.83
C CYS A 166 -17.05 5.41 3.99
N THR A 167 -16.62 6.54 3.45
CA THR A 167 -15.24 7.02 3.63
C THR A 167 -14.90 7.34 5.10
N GLY A 168 -15.87 7.78 5.89
CA GLY A 168 -15.70 7.99 7.34
C GLY A 168 -15.55 6.69 8.11
N ALA A 169 -16.32 5.65 7.74
CA ALA A 169 -16.19 4.31 8.32
C ALA A 169 -14.81 3.70 8.03
N ILE A 170 -14.35 3.78 6.77
CA ILE A 170 -13.00 3.32 6.38
C ILE A 170 -11.93 4.09 7.15
N GLN A 171 -12.01 5.44 7.19
CA GLN A 171 -11.04 6.25 7.94
C GLN A 171 -10.96 5.80 9.40
N THR A 172 -12.11 5.60 10.05
CA THR A 172 -12.18 5.22 11.46
C THR A 172 -11.59 3.84 11.69
N SER A 173 -12.00 2.85 10.89
CA SER A 173 -11.52 1.46 11.02
C SER A 173 -10.00 1.41 10.89
N LEU A 174 -9.46 1.86 9.75
CA LEU A 174 -8.04 1.75 9.46
C LEU A 174 -7.18 2.57 10.43
N SER A 175 -7.66 3.73 10.88
CA SER A 175 -6.92 4.53 11.87
C SER A 175 -6.85 3.83 13.23
N GLN A 176 -7.92 3.13 13.63
CA GLN A 176 -7.94 2.35 14.87
C GLN A 176 -7.10 1.09 14.75
N HIS A 177 -7.16 0.41 13.61
CA HIS A 177 -6.31 -0.73 13.29
C HIS A 177 -4.83 -0.35 13.41
N MET A 178 -4.39 0.66 12.66
CA MET A 178 -3.00 1.14 12.69
C MET A 178 -2.56 1.59 14.07
N ALA A 179 -3.43 2.24 14.86
CA ALA A 179 -3.09 2.63 16.23
C ALA A 179 -2.78 1.42 17.12
N LYS A 180 -3.53 0.31 16.98
CA LYS A 180 -3.26 -0.94 17.71
C LYS A 180 -1.92 -1.54 17.30
N GLU A 181 -1.60 -1.52 16.00
CA GLU A 181 -0.32 -2.02 15.50
C GLU A 181 0.85 -1.17 15.98
N GLU A 182 0.74 0.17 15.91
CA GLU A 182 1.75 1.11 16.40
C GLU A 182 2.06 0.85 17.88
N GLU A 183 1.04 0.71 18.72
CA GLU A 183 1.20 0.37 20.14
C GLU A 183 1.90 -0.99 20.34
N GLN A 184 1.49 -1.99 19.55
CA GLN A 184 2.03 -3.33 19.67
C GLN A 184 3.49 -3.44 19.18
N VAL A 185 3.84 -2.74 18.11
CA VAL A 185 5.19 -2.73 17.54
C VAL A 185 6.13 -1.92 18.42
N THR A 186 5.73 -0.73 18.88
CA THR A 186 6.58 0.15 19.69
C THR A 186 6.78 -0.33 21.13
N SER A 187 5.85 -1.13 21.66
CA SER A 187 6.04 -1.78 22.97
C SER A 187 6.99 -2.98 22.89
N VAL A 188 7.19 -3.54 21.69
CA VAL A 188 8.01 -4.73 21.47
C VAL A 188 9.41 -4.34 21.00
N PHE A 189 9.54 -3.59 19.90
CA PHE A 189 10.83 -3.23 19.29
C PHE A 189 11.39 -1.92 19.83
#